data_AF-A2EIY6-F1
#
_entry.id   AF-A2EIY6-F1
#
_cell.length_a   1.000
_cell.length_b   1.000
_cell.length_c   1.000
_cell.angle_alpha   90.00
_cell.angle_beta   90.00
_cell.angle_gamma   90.00
#
_symmetry.space_group_name_H-M   'P 1'
#
loop_
_entity.id
_entity.type
_entity.pdbx_description
1 polymer ?
#
loop_
_entity_poly.entity_id
_entity_poly.type
_entity_poly.pdbx_seq_one_letter_code
_entity_poly.pdbx_strand_id
1 'polypeptide(L)'
;MHEIKIFVISTPFQAVNSVQIYSSIFQTIIQLLKKKTIVNGLNLIERNGYEYLLYNIFNDKLDFSHRLTFRMISAGAASMTTSALMLERKNISNFVIIPTFQASYYGILFMIQNPKESKKFLNDNFPKTVKYIEQNPITGSICRIINKVHTFFNQSPQNRRNQADTIDFINDINQDVNQLRAGIKNALK
;
A
#
# COMPACT_ATOMS: atom_id res chain seq x y z
N MET A 1 9.79 -57.96 -51.02
CA MET A 1 8.61 -57.29 -50.45
C MET A 1 8.92 -57.05 -48.98
N HIS A 2 9.23 -55.81 -48.60
CA HIS A 2 9.59 -55.42 -47.23
C HIS A 2 8.37 -54.86 -46.52
N GLU A 3 7.91 -55.50 -45.44
CA GLU A 3 6.99 -54.88 -44.49
C GLU A 3 7.81 -54.14 -43.43
N ILE A 4 7.82 -52.82 -43.52
CA ILE A 4 8.25 -51.95 -42.42
C ILE A 4 7.09 -51.87 -41.43
N LYS A 5 7.16 -52.61 -40.33
CA LYS A 5 6.31 -52.36 -39.16
C LYS A 5 6.88 -51.17 -38.39
N ILE A 6 6.27 -50.00 -38.58
CA ILE A 6 6.52 -48.83 -37.76
C ILE A 6 5.96 -49.13 -36.36
N PHE A 7 6.85 -49.31 -35.38
CA PHE A 7 6.49 -49.29 -33.97
C PHE A 7 6.09 -47.86 -33.60
N VAL A 8 4.79 -47.58 -33.51
CA VAL A 8 4.30 -46.38 -32.84
C VAL A 8 4.37 -46.66 -31.34
N ILE A 9 5.48 -46.26 -30.72
CA ILE A 9 5.56 -46.12 -29.27
C ILE A 9 4.73 -44.89 -28.90
N SER A 10 3.47 -45.12 -28.55
CA SER A 10 2.65 -44.11 -27.89
C SER A 10 3.26 -43.81 -26.51
N THR A 11 3.76 -42.59 -26.33
CA THR A 11 4.18 -42.09 -25.02
C THR A 11 3.08 -41.19 -24.44
N PRO A 12 2.21 -41.69 -23.55
CA PRO A 12 1.36 -40.82 -22.73
C PRO A 12 2.07 -40.33 -21.44
N PHE A 13 3.34 -40.68 -21.23
CA PHE A 13 3.99 -40.53 -19.92
C PHE A 13 4.48 -39.11 -19.57
N GLN A 14 4.49 -38.16 -20.50
CA GLN A 14 4.98 -36.79 -20.25
C GLN A 14 3.89 -35.76 -19.94
N ALA A 15 2.63 -36.03 -20.29
CA ALA A 15 1.52 -35.08 -20.04
C ALA A 15 0.96 -35.18 -18.61
N VAL A 16 1.09 -36.33 -17.94
CA VAL A 16 0.53 -36.55 -16.59
C VAL A 16 1.35 -35.84 -15.51
N ASN A 17 2.68 -35.77 -15.66
CA ASN A 17 3.56 -35.12 -14.70
C ASN A 17 3.47 -33.59 -14.75
N SER A 18 3.29 -32.98 -15.92
CA SER A 18 3.16 -31.52 -16.02
C SER A 18 1.85 -31.04 -15.38
N VAL A 19 0.72 -31.73 -15.61
CA VAL A 19 -0.59 -31.40 -15.02
C VAL A 19 -0.58 -31.53 -13.49
N GLN A 20 0.09 -32.55 -12.93
CA GLN A 20 0.24 -32.70 -11.48
C GLN A 20 1.13 -31.62 -10.86
N ILE A 21 2.19 -31.20 -11.54
CA ILE A 21 3.06 -30.09 -11.09
C ILE A 21 2.30 -28.75 -11.15
N TYR A 22 1.53 -28.49 -12.20
CA TYR A 22 0.69 -27.28 -12.28
C TYR A 22 -0.41 -27.28 -11.20
N SER A 23 -1.01 -28.44 -10.92
CA SER A 23 -2.00 -28.59 -9.85
C SER A 23 -1.39 -28.35 -8.46
N SER A 24 -0.20 -28.88 -8.16
CA SER A 24 0.47 -28.69 -6.87
C SER A 24 0.96 -27.26 -6.66
N ILE A 25 1.51 -26.61 -7.69
CA ILE A 25 1.89 -25.20 -7.67
C ILE A 25 0.65 -24.33 -7.49
N PHE A 26 -0.44 -24.60 -8.21
CA PHE A 26 -1.69 -23.85 -8.08
C PHE A 26 -2.34 -24.02 -6.70
N GLN A 27 -2.34 -25.24 -6.14
CA GLN A 27 -2.78 -25.49 -4.76
C GLN A 27 -1.90 -24.78 -3.74
N THR A 28 -0.58 -24.74 -3.94
CA THR A 28 0.35 -24.01 -3.07
C THR A 28 0.11 -22.51 -3.17
N ILE A 29 -0.10 -21.96 -4.36
CA ILE A 29 -0.45 -20.55 -4.58
C ILE A 29 -1.80 -20.23 -3.90
N ILE A 30 -2.83 -21.07 -4.07
CA ILE A 30 -4.12 -20.91 -3.39
C ILE A 30 -3.95 -20.97 -1.87
N GLN A 31 -3.15 -21.89 -1.34
CA GLN A 31 -2.88 -22.00 0.09
C GLN A 31 -2.10 -20.79 0.62
N LEU A 32 -1.12 -20.27 -0.13
CA LEU A 32 -0.39 -19.05 0.20
C LEU A 32 -1.29 -17.80 0.15
N LEU A 33 -2.18 -17.71 -0.85
CA LEU A 33 -3.17 -16.65 -0.96
C LEU A 33 -4.19 -16.74 0.18
N LYS A 34 -4.68 -17.94 0.53
CA LYS A 34 -5.53 -18.17 1.69
C LYS A 34 -4.82 -17.78 2.98
N LYS A 35 -3.56 -18.17 3.18
CA LYS A 35 -2.74 -17.79 4.34
C LYS A 35 -2.58 -16.27 4.43
N LYS A 36 -2.30 -15.59 3.32
CA LYS A 36 -2.19 -14.13 3.27
C LYS A 36 -3.51 -13.42 3.59
N THR A 37 -4.62 -13.90 3.04
CA THR A 37 -5.95 -13.34 3.32
C THR A 37 -6.35 -13.55 4.79
N ILE A 38 -6.08 -14.73 5.36
CA ILE A 38 -6.31 -15.03 6.77
C ILE A 38 -5.46 -14.12 7.67
N VAL A 39 -4.17 -13.99 7.37
CA VAL A 39 -3.25 -13.10 8.10
C VAL A 39 -3.73 -11.64 8.06
N ASN A 40 -4.21 -11.17 6.91
CA ASN A 40 -4.76 -9.82 6.80
C ASN A 40 -6.08 -9.65 7.57
N GLY A 41 -6.95 -10.67 7.55
CA GLY A 41 -8.19 -10.67 8.32
C GLY A 41 -7.95 -10.66 9.83
N LEU A 42 -7.02 -11.49 10.31
CA LEU A 42 -6.62 -11.53 11.72
C LEU A 42 -6.02 -10.20 12.16
N ASN A 43 -5.11 -9.61 11.38
CA ASN A 43 -4.57 -8.29 11.66
C ASN A 43 -5.66 -7.22 11.83
N LEU A 44 -6.73 -7.28 11.02
CA LEU A 44 -7.83 -6.32 11.12
C LEU A 44 -8.67 -6.53 12.38
N ILE A 45 -8.96 -7.78 12.75
CA ILE A 45 -9.68 -8.12 13.98
C ILE A 45 -8.86 -7.73 15.21
N GLU A 46 -7.59 -8.13 15.26
CA GLU A 46 -6.67 -7.82 16.36
C GLU A 46 -6.50 -6.31 16.52
N ARG A 47 -6.34 -5.57 15.41
CA ARG A 47 -6.24 -4.11 15.46
C ARG A 47 -7.48 -3.48 16.09
N ASN A 48 -8.67 -3.88 15.64
CA ASN A 48 -9.91 -3.34 16.20
C ASN A 48 -10.07 -3.71 17.67
N GLY A 49 -9.64 -4.91 18.07
CA GLY A 49 -9.61 -5.34 19.47
C GLY A 49 -8.68 -4.49 20.33
N TYR A 50 -7.43 -4.27 19.90
CA TYR A 50 -6.49 -3.38 20.59
C TYR A 50 -7.00 -1.95 20.68
N GLU A 51 -7.56 -1.44 19.58
CA GLU A 51 -8.12 -0.10 19.54
C GLU A 51 -9.29 0.04 20.54
N TYR A 52 -10.21 -0.92 20.58
CA TYR A 52 -11.30 -0.96 21.58
C TYR A 52 -10.78 -0.97 23.03
N LEU A 53 -9.74 -1.78 23.32
CA LEU A 53 -9.11 -1.80 24.64
C LEU A 53 -8.51 -0.43 25.01
N LEU A 54 -7.80 0.21 24.08
CA LEU A 54 -7.21 1.53 24.31
C LEU A 54 -8.28 2.60 24.54
N TYR A 55 -9.36 2.59 23.76
CA TYR A 55 -10.51 3.47 23.96
C TYR A 55 -11.14 3.31 25.35
N ASN A 56 -11.35 2.06 25.79
CA ASN A 56 -11.92 1.79 27.11
C ASN A 56 -11.02 2.20 28.27
N ILE A 57 -9.70 2.12 28.11
CA ILE A 57 -8.75 2.52 29.17
C ILE A 57 -8.76 4.05 29.35
N PHE A 58 -8.96 4.82 28.29
CA PHE A 58 -8.79 6.28 28.32
C PHE A 58 -10.08 7.11 28.56
N ASN A 59 -11.22 6.45 28.84
CA ASN A 59 -12.45 7.03 29.38
C ASN A 59 -12.86 8.41 28.77
N ASP A 60 -13.30 8.35 27.51
CA ASP A 60 -14.12 9.31 26.74
C ASP A 60 -13.60 10.71 26.37
N LYS A 61 -12.45 11.19 26.86
CA LYS A 61 -11.88 12.48 26.41
C LYS A 61 -10.63 12.32 25.55
N LEU A 62 -10.82 11.76 24.36
CA LEU A 62 -9.74 11.53 23.41
C LEU A 62 -9.68 12.66 22.38
N ASP A 63 -8.61 13.45 22.46
CA ASP A 63 -8.25 14.40 21.42
C ASP A 63 -7.71 13.68 20.16
N PHE A 64 -7.45 14.46 19.11
CA PHE A 64 -6.92 13.94 17.85
C PHE A 64 -5.59 13.19 18.01
N SER A 65 -4.71 13.68 18.89
CA SER A 65 -3.39 13.07 19.12
C SER A 65 -3.54 11.66 19.69
N HIS A 66 -4.41 11.50 20.69
CA HIS A 66 -4.65 10.18 21.28
C HIS A 66 -5.26 9.22 20.27
N ARG A 67 -6.25 9.67 19.48
CA ARG A 67 -6.85 8.83 18.42
C ARG A 67 -5.81 8.39 17.39
N LEU A 68 -4.95 9.30 16.95
CA LEU A 68 -3.85 8.99 16.03
C LEU A 68 -2.89 7.97 16.65
N THR A 69 -2.47 8.18 17.90
CA THR A 69 -1.59 7.26 18.62
C THR A 69 -2.23 5.88 18.78
N PHE A 70 -3.51 5.79 19.15
CA PHE A 70 -4.20 4.50 19.28
C PHE A 70 -4.25 3.75 17.96
N ARG A 71 -4.50 4.46 16.86
CA ARG A 71 -4.52 3.87 15.52
C ARG A 71 -3.16 3.31 15.11
N MET A 72 -2.07 4.00 15.46
CA MET A 72 -0.71 3.55 15.18
C MET A 72 -0.33 2.35 16.05
N ILE A 73 -0.59 2.43 17.36
CA ILE A 73 -0.27 1.37 18.32
C ILE A 73 -1.08 0.12 18.03
N SER A 74 -2.39 0.23 17.78
CA SER A 74 -3.24 -0.91 17.51
C SER A 74 -2.81 -1.65 16.23
N ALA A 75 -2.45 -0.91 15.18
CA ALA A 75 -1.96 -1.48 13.93
C ALA A 75 -0.59 -2.16 14.10
N GLY A 76 0.34 -1.53 14.83
CA GLY A 76 1.64 -2.11 15.13
C GLY A 76 1.51 -3.37 15.99
N ALA A 77 0.72 -3.31 17.06
CA ALA A 77 0.50 -4.44 17.97
C ALA A 77 -0.18 -5.64 17.30
N ALA A 78 -1.18 -5.40 16.45
CA ALA A 78 -1.79 -6.46 15.63
C ALA A 78 -0.75 -7.11 14.70
N SER A 79 0.02 -6.29 13.98
CA SER A 79 1.07 -6.79 13.09
C SER A 79 2.12 -7.64 13.82
N MET A 80 2.55 -7.21 15.02
CA MET A 80 3.47 -7.95 15.87
C MET A 80 2.86 -9.28 16.34
N THR A 81 1.61 -9.26 16.80
CA THR A 81 0.93 -10.42 17.39
C THR A 81 0.64 -11.47 16.34
N THR A 82 0.06 -11.07 15.21
CA THR A 82 -0.14 -11.94 14.06
C THR A 82 1.20 -12.51 13.57
N SER A 83 2.27 -11.72 13.52
CA SER A 83 3.60 -12.22 13.15
C SER A 83 4.17 -13.21 14.17
N ALA A 84 3.94 -12.98 15.46
CA ALA A 84 4.37 -13.88 16.55
C ALA A 84 3.68 -15.24 16.48
N LEU A 85 2.39 -15.26 16.09
CA LEU A 85 1.54 -16.44 16.09
C LEU A 85 1.59 -17.22 14.76
N MET A 86 1.76 -16.53 13.62
CA MET A 86 1.56 -17.14 12.29
C MET A 86 2.85 -17.36 11.49
N LEU A 87 3.97 -16.74 11.88
CA LEU A 87 5.23 -16.88 11.18
C LEU A 87 6.17 -17.82 11.92
N GLU A 88 6.54 -18.92 11.26
CA GLU A 88 7.49 -19.91 11.77
C GLU A 88 8.89 -19.32 11.97
N ARG A 89 9.27 -18.31 11.17
CA ARG A 89 10.56 -17.63 11.28
C ARG A 89 10.42 -16.29 12.00
N LYS A 90 10.97 -16.26 13.21
CA LYS A 90 11.04 -15.07 14.04
C LYS A 90 12.31 -14.29 13.70
N ASN A 91 12.17 -13.19 12.97
CA ASN A 91 13.29 -12.30 12.64
C ASN A 91 12.92 -10.84 12.95
N ILE A 92 13.91 -9.97 13.08
CA ILE A 92 13.70 -8.56 13.45
C ILE A 92 12.77 -7.83 12.48
N SER A 93 12.75 -8.25 11.21
CA SER A 93 11.86 -7.67 10.21
C SER A 93 10.38 -7.89 10.56
N ASN A 94 10.03 -9.10 10.96
CA ASN A 94 8.66 -9.49 11.29
C ASN A 94 8.15 -8.89 12.60
N PHE A 95 9.04 -8.56 13.54
CA PHE A 95 8.66 -8.03 14.86
C PHE A 95 8.80 -6.53 15.01
N VAL A 96 9.69 -5.89 14.23
CA VAL A 96 10.01 -4.47 14.40
C VAL A 96 9.72 -3.71 13.12
N ILE A 97 10.33 -4.13 12.01
CA ILE A 97 10.29 -3.35 10.76
C ILE A 97 8.87 -3.33 10.17
N ILE A 98 8.30 -4.49 9.89
CA ILE A 98 6.96 -4.61 9.29
C ILE A 98 5.89 -3.95 10.18
N PRO A 99 5.83 -4.21 11.50
CA PRO A 99 4.90 -3.53 12.38
C PRO A 99 5.06 -2.00 12.42
N THR A 100 6.29 -1.48 12.39
CA THR A 100 6.55 -0.03 12.35
C THR A 100 6.02 0.61 11.07
N PHE A 101 6.20 -0.05 9.92
CA PHE A 101 5.62 0.39 8.66
C PHE A 101 4.10 0.33 8.68
N GLN A 102 3.49 -0.72 9.24
CA GLN A 102 2.04 -0.80 9.39
C GLN A 102 1.49 0.33 10.28
N ALA A 103 2.11 0.56 11.44
CA ALA A 103 1.74 1.65 12.34
C ALA A 103 1.77 3.01 11.62
N SER A 104 2.88 3.29 10.93
CA SER A 104 3.07 4.52 10.16
C SER A 104 2.04 4.67 9.04
N TYR A 105 1.80 3.61 8.26
CA TYR A 105 0.83 3.60 7.17
C TYR A 105 -0.58 3.93 7.66
N TYR A 106 -1.04 3.28 8.74
CA TYR A 106 -2.37 3.55 9.28
C TYR A 106 -2.48 4.92 9.98
N GLY A 107 -1.39 5.41 10.59
CA GLY A 107 -1.32 6.78 11.08
C GLY A 107 -1.49 7.80 9.96
N ILE A 108 -0.77 7.62 8.84
CA ILE A 108 -0.88 8.48 7.66
C ILE A 108 -2.30 8.43 7.07
N LEU A 109 -2.88 7.24 6.90
CA LEU A 109 -4.26 7.11 6.42
C LEU A 109 -5.24 7.83 7.33
N PHE A 110 -5.11 7.69 8.65
CA PHE A 110 -5.96 8.38 9.61
C PHE A 110 -5.81 9.90 9.50
N MET A 111 -4.59 10.40 9.29
CA MET A 111 -4.36 11.82 9.06
C MET A 111 -5.02 12.32 7.77
N ILE A 112 -4.95 11.54 6.69
CA ILE A 112 -5.60 11.86 5.41
C ILE A 112 -7.13 11.87 5.56
N GLN A 113 -7.69 10.96 6.34
CA GLN A 113 -9.13 10.88 6.61
C GLN A 113 -9.66 12.07 7.44
N ASN A 114 -8.80 12.73 8.22
CA ASN A 114 -9.16 13.83 9.12
C ASN A 114 -8.38 15.12 8.81
N PRO A 115 -8.46 15.67 7.59
CA PRO A 115 -7.50 16.65 7.09
C PRO A 115 -7.44 17.96 7.89
N LYS A 116 -8.58 18.42 8.44
CA LYS A 116 -8.64 19.65 9.26
C LYS A 116 -7.88 19.49 10.58
N GLU A 117 -8.12 18.39 11.28
CA GLU A 117 -7.48 18.08 12.55
C GLU A 117 -6.00 17.76 12.36
N SER A 118 -5.66 17.01 11.31
CA SER A 118 -4.28 16.71 10.94
C SER A 118 -3.48 17.96 10.62
N LYS A 119 -4.05 18.90 9.85
CA LYS A 119 -3.38 20.17 9.54
C LYS A 119 -3.11 20.97 10.81
N LYS A 120 -4.10 21.05 11.71
CA LYS A 120 -3.92 21.69 13.02
C LYS A 120 -2.82 21.01 13.83
N PHE A 121 -2.89 19.68 13.97
CA PHE A 121 -1.90 18.90 14.69
C PHE A 121 -0.47 19.08 14.16
N LEU A 122 -0.28 19.03 12.83
CA LEU A 122 1.02 19.23 12.20
C LEU A 122 1.55 20.65 12.38
N ASN A 123 0.69 21.66 12.31
CA ASN A 123 1.07 23.06 12.54
C ASN A 123 1.44 23.32 14.00
N ASP A 124 0.71 22.72 14.94
CA ASP A 124 0.92 22.92 16.37
C ASP A 124 2.20 22.19 16.86
N ASN A 125 2.44 20.97 16.37
CA ASN A 125 3.54 20.12 16.86
C ASN A 125 4.80 20.15 15.98
N PHE A 126 4.66 20.39 14.67
CA PHE A 126 5.77 20.32 13.71
C PHE A 126 5.82 21.56 12.78
N PRO A 127 5.75 22.79 13.30
CA PRO A 127 5.65 24.00 12.48
C PRO A 127 6.85 24.19 11.54
N LYS A 128 8.06 23.80 11.98
CA LYS A 128 9.27 23.88 11.14
C LYS A 128 9.21 22.90 9.98
N THR A 129 8.74 21.68 10.24
CA THR A 129 8.58 20.64 9.22
C THR A 129 7.51 21.02 8.21
N VAL A 130 6.37 21.57 8.67
CA VAL A 130 5.33 22.07 7.76
C VAL A 130 5.88 23.19 6.90
N LYS A 131 6.52 24.21 7.49
CA LYS A 131 7.15 25.30 6.73
C LYS A 131 8.18 24.79 5.73
N TYR A 132 9.02 23.82 6.13
CA TYR A 132 9.99 23.21 5.24
C TYR A 132 9.29 22.49 4.07
N ILE A 133 8.26 21.69 4.34
CA ILE A 133 7.48 20.98 3.32
C ILE A 133 6.79 21.97 2.37
N GLU A 134 6.19 23.04 2.88
CA GLU A 134 5.53 24.08 2.08
C GLU A 134 6.53 24.87 1.23
N GLN A 135 7.73 25.11 1.74
CA GLN A 135 8.82 25.77 1.02
C GLN A 135 9.57 24.81 0.08
N ASN A 136 9.35 23.50 0.21
CA ASN A 136 10.08 22.52 -0.58
C ASN A 136 9.51 22.48 -2.02
N PRO A 137 10.34 22.75 -3.03
CA PRO A 137 9.91 22.76 -4.43
C PRO A 137 9.38 21.39 -4.90
N ILE A 138 9.81 20.29 -4.28
CA ILE A 138 9.31 18.93 -4.56
C ILE A 138 7.84 18.82 -4.13
N THR A 139 7.51 19.26 -2.92
CA THR A 139 6.12 19.28 -2.44
C THR A 139 5.24 20.15 -3.32
N GLY A 140 5.71 21.34 -3.69
CA GLY A 140 4.98 22.24 -4.58
C GLY A 140 4.68 21.62 -5.95
N SER A 141 5.62 20.85 -6.51
CA SER A 141 5.41 20.09 -7.74
C SER A 141 4.44 18.92 -7.56
N ILE A 142 4.49 18.18 -6.46
CA ILE A 142 3.53 17.11 -6.15
C ILE A 142 2.12 17.68 -6.01
N CYS A 143 1.93 18.79 -5.28
CA CYS A 143 0.64 19.44 -5.13
C CYS A 143 0.08 19.95 -6.47
N ARG A 144 0.93 20.50 -7.35
CA ARG A 144 0.52 20.90 -8.70
C ARG A 144 0.02 19.72 -9.53
N ILE A 145 0.75 18.61 -9.54
CA ILE A 145 0.35 17.38 -10.24
C ILE A 145 -0.98 16.88 -9.70
N ILE A 146 -1.14 16.78 -8.37
CA ILE A 146 -2.39 16.32 -7.73
C ILE A 146 -3.56 17.23 -8.11
N ASN A 147 -3.39 18.55 -8.09
CA ASN A 147 -4.44 19.49 -8.46
C ASN A 147 -4.82 19.40 -9.94
N LYS A 148 -3.86 19.22 -10.85
CA LYS A 148 -4.12 19.00 -12.28
C LYS A 148 -4.90 17.71 -12.51
N VAL A 149 -4.49 16.62 -11.86
CA VAL A 149 -5.20 15.33 -11.89
C VAL A 149 -6.62 15.49 -11.38
N HIS A 150 -6.81 16.09 -10.20
CA HIS A 150 -8.12 16.29 -9.60
C HIS A 150 -9.02 17.17 -10.47
N THR A 151 -8.48 18.24 -11.06
CA THR A 151 -9.22 19.13 -11.96
C THR A 151 -9.64 18.40 -13.23
N PHE A 152 -8.74 17.63 -13.85
CA PHE A 152 -9.04 16.82 -15.04
C PHE A 152 -10.13 15.77 -14.76
N PHE A 153 -10.09 15.09 -13.61
CA PHE A 153 -11.11 14.11 -13.24
C PHE A 153 -12.46 14.74 -12.83
N ASN A 154 -12.49 16.02 -12.48
CA ASN A 154 -13.72 16.74 -12.15
C ASN A 154 -14.30 17.56 -13.33
N GLN A 155 -13.63 17.60 -14.47
CA GLN A 155 -14.19 18.17 -15.70
C GLN A 155 -15.33 17.29 -16.25
N SER A 156 -16.26 17.92 -16.98
CA SER A 156 -17.42 17.24 -17.55
C SER A 156 -16.98 16.06 -18.45
N PRO A 157 -17.73 14.93 -18.48
CA PRO A 157 -17.39 13.78 -19.32
C PRO A 157 -17.23 14.10 -20.82
N GLN A 158 -17.82 15.19 -21.30
CA GLN A 158 -17.70 15.66 -22.69
C GLN A 158 -16.30 16.21 -23.00
N ASN A 159 -15.66 16.94 -22.07
CA ASN A 159 -14.30 17.47 -22.27
C ASN A 159 -13.22 16.37 -22.22
N ARG A 160 -13.44 15.29 -21.46
CA ARG A 160 -12.51 14.14 -21.40
C ARG A 160 -12.54 13.23 -22.62
N ARG A 161 -13.54 13.37 -23.50
CA ARG A 161 -13.63 12.59 -24.75
C ARG A 161 -12.85 13.22 -25.89
N ASN A 162 -12.40 14.45 -25.73
CA ASN A 162 -11.59 15.11 -26.73
C ASN A 162 -10.14 14.58 -26.64
N GLN A 163 -9.70 13.90 -27.69
CA GLN A 163 -8.42 13.20 -27.70
C GLN A 163 -7.24 14.19 -27.61
N ALA A 164 -7.40 15.39 -28.15
CA ALA A 164 -6.43 16.49 -28.06
C ALA A 164 -6.25 16.96 -26.59
N ASP A 165 -7.35 17.24 -25.88
CA ASP A 165 -7.32 17.70 -24.49
C ASP A 165 -6.70 16.66 -23.53
N THR A 166 -6.86 15.37 -23.86
CA THR A 166 -6.25 14.27 -23.10
C THR A 166 -4.74 14.16 -23.35
N ILE A 167 -4.30 14.34 -24.61
CA ILE A 167 -2.87 14.33 -24.97
C ILE A 167 -2.15 15.54 -24.35
N ASP A 168 -2.77 16.72 -24.41
CA ASP A 168 -2.21 17.94 -23.82
C ASP A 168 -2.09 17.84 -22.29
N PHE A 169 -3.10 17.26 -21.63
CA PHE A 169 -3.03 16.95 -20.20
C PHE A 169 -1.87 15.99 -19.87
N ILE A 170 -1.70 14.91 -20.65
CA ILE A 170 -0.61 13.94 -20.44
C ILE A 170 0.76 14.60 -20.64
N ASN A 171 0.92 15.44 -21.67
CA ASN A 171 2.17 16.15 -21.94
C ASN A 171 2.51 17.13 -20.80
N ASP A 172 1.52 17.85 -20.30
CA ASP A 172 1.67 18.80 -19.19
C ASP A 172 2.03 18.07 -17.87
N ILE A 173 1.40 16.92 -17.58
CA ILE A 173 1.79 16.06 -16.44
C ILE A 173 3.22 15.54 -16.60
N ASN A 174 3.60 15.09 -17.80
CA ASN A 174 4.94 14.57 -18.05
C ASN A 174 6.02 15.63 -17.85
N GLN A 175 5.74 16.89 -18.22
CA GLN A 175 6.64 18.01 -17.98
C GLN A 175 6.83 18.26 -16.47
N ASP A 176 5.75 18.28 -15.69
CA ASP A 176 5.82 18.45 -14.24
C ASP A 176 6.53 17.27 -13.54
N VAL A 177 6.30 16.04 -14.00
CA VAL A 177 6.98 14.83 -13.49
C VAL A 177 8.48 14.88 -13.78
N ASN A 178 8.89 15.37 -14.95
CA ASN A 178 10.30 15.53 -15.29
C ASN A 178 10.97 16.61 -14.44
N GLN A 179 10.29 17.72 -14.16
CA GLN A 179 10.76 18.74 -13.22
C GLN A 179 10.88 18.20 -11.79
N LEU A 180 9.91 17.40 -11.35
CA LEU A 180 9.95 16.71 -10.06
C LEU A 180 11.15 15.76 -9.96
N ARG A 181 11.39 14.94 -11.00
CA ARG A 181 12.56 14.05 -11.07
C ARG A 181 13.88 14.82 -10.99
N ALA A 182 13.99 15.94 -11.70
CA ALA A 182 15.18 16.80 -11.65
C ALA A 182 15.38 17.41 -10.26
N GLY A 183 14.30 17.88 -9.62
CA GLY A 183 14.33 18.40 -8.25
C GLY A 183 14.78 17.35 -7.23
N ILE A 184 14.25 16.12 -7.32
CA ILE A 184 14.67 15.00 -6.45
C ILE A 184 16.14 14.65 -6.68
N LYS A 185 16.60 14.58 -7.93
CA LYS A 185 18.00 14.28 -8.26
C LYS A 185 18.97 15.32 -7.71
N ASN A 186 18.56 16.59 -7.65
CA ASN A 186 19.38 17.66 -7.07
C ASN A 186 19.36 17.65 -5.54
N ALA A 187 18.26 17.23 -4.91
CA ALA A 187 18.16 17.14 -3.45
C ALA A 187 18.91 15.92 -2.86
N LEU A 188 19.29 14.94 -3.68
CA LEU A 188 20.03 13.74 -3.28
C LEU A 188 21.56 13.84 -3.51
N LYS A 189 22.05 15.00 -3.96
CA LYS A 189 23.48 15.32 -4.07
C LYS A 189 23.93 16.16 -2.88
#